data_AF-A0A6B3IA90-F1
#
_entry.id   AF-A0A6B3IA90-F1
#
_cell.length_a   1.000
_cell.length_b   1.000
_cell.length_c   1.000
_cell.angle_alpha   90.00
_cell.angle_beta   90.00
_cell.angle_gamma   90.00
#
_symmetry.space_group_name_H-M   'P 1'
#
loop_
_entity.id
_entity.type
_entity.pdbx_description
1 polymer ?
#
loop_
_entity_poly.entity_id
_entity_poly.type
_entity_poly.pdbx_seq_one_letter_code
_entity_poly.pdbx_strand_id
1 'polypeptide(L)'
;AAVCRETPGQVDTVGSFDLTAPDGGRLWNEGAPADIPVVDGVRLLVLDEPSYRRSWPAGRFFPGMRGDVILERALEQEETERWFALVSPAKDAPA
;
A
#
# COMPACT_ATOMS: atom_id res chain seq x y z
N ALA A 1 4.93 21.82 14.24
CA ALA A 1 4.22 22.35 13.05
C ALA A 1 4.36 21.36 11.90
N ALA A 2 3.45 21.35 10.93
CA ALA A 2 3.63 20.60 9.70
C ALA A 2 4.87 21.13 8.95
N VAL A 3 5.72 20.23 8.44
CA VAL A 3 6.96 20.62 7.75
C VAL A 3 6.84 20.38 6.24
N CYS A 4 7.35 21.34 5.45
CA CYS A 4 7.41 21.27 3.99
C CYS A 4 8.57 20.38 3.51
N ARG A 5 8.40 19.84 2.30
CA ARG A 5 9.28 18.87 1.60
C ARG A 5 10.78 19.16 1.59
N GLU A 6 11.21 20.42 1.78
CA GLU A 6 12.62 20.82 1.60
C GLU A 6 13.38 21.07 2.90
N THR A 7 12.80 20.75 4.06
CA THR A 7 13.49 20.92 5.34
C THR A 7 14.36 19.69 5.64
N PRO A 8 15.70 19.84 5.81
CA PRO A 8 16.57 18.74 6.22
C PRO A 8 16.10 18.10 7.54
N GLY A 9 16.08 16.76 7.62
CA GLY A 9 15.60 16.01 8.79
C GLY A 9 14.15 15.50 8.72
N GLN A 10 13.53 15.51 7.52
CA GLN A 10 12.28 14.75 7.30
C GLN A 10 12.49 13.26 7.53
N VAL A 11 11.43 12.59 8.02
CA VAL A 11 11.42 11.16 8.30
C VAL A 11 11.57 10.41 6.97
N ASP A 12 12.70 9.72 6.80
CA ASP A 12 12.91 8.81 5.68
C ASP A 12 11.83 7.73 5.73
N THR A 13 10.98 7.68 4.71
CA THR A 13 9.85 6.74 4.67
C THR A 13 10.24 5.57 3.80
N VAL A 14 10.19 4.38 4.39
CA VAL A 14 10.63 3.14 3.75
C VAL A 14 9.40 2.27 3.49
N GLY A 15 9.29 1.74 2.28
CA GLY A 15 8.23 0.82 1.91
C GLY A 15 8.39 -0.52 2.59
N SER A 16 7.28 -1.07 3.11
CA SER A 16 7.26 -2.39 3.74
C SER A 16 6.76 -3.50 2.81
N PHE A 17 6.05 -3.14 1.73
CA PHE A 17 5.44 -4.08 0.80
C PHE A 17 5.56 -3.58 -0.64
N ASP A 18 5.54 -4.52 -1.58
CA ASP A 18 5.09 -4.22 -2.93
C ASP A 18 3.56 -4.22 -2.98
N LEU A 19 3.01 -3.23 -3.67
CA LEU A 19 1.58 -2.95 -3.72
C LEU A 19 1.07 -3.26 -5.13
N THR A 20 0.11 -4.17 -5.22
CA THR A 20 -0.46 -4.59 -6.52
C THR A 20 -1.98 -4.37 -6.52
N ALA A 21 -2.46 -3.72 -7.57
CA ALA A 21 -3.88 -3.57 -7.85
C ALA A 21 -4.51 -4.91 -8.25
N PRO A 22 -5.84 -5.09 -8.13
CA PRO A 22 -6.50 -6.34 -8.48
C PRO A 22 -6.28 -6.79 -9.93
N ASP A 23 -6.01 -5.87 -10.85
CA ASP A 23 -5.71 -6.19 -12.25
C ASP A 23 -4.24 -6.60 -12.50
N GLY A 24 -3.45 -6.78 -11.44
CA GLY A 24 -2.02 -7.07 -11.51
C GLY A 24 -1.13 -5.85 -11.77
N GLY A 25 -1.70 -4.64 -11.87
CA GLY A 25 -0.95 -3.41 -12.06
C GLY A 25 -0.22 -2.96 -10.79
N ARG A 26 0.98 -2.40 -10.95
CA ARG A 26 1.74 -1.87 -9.81
C ARG A 26 1.12 -0.59 -9.26
N LEU A 27 0.90 -0.56 -7.95
CA LEU A 27 0.60 0.67 -7.21
C LEU A 27 1.89 1.15 -6.53
N TRP A 28 2.15 2.46 -6.60
CA TRP A 28 3.34 3.03 -5.99
C TRP A 28 3.05 3.48 -4.56
N ASN A 29 3.99 3.22 -3.65
CA ASN A 29 3.85 3.54 -2.22
C ASN A 29 3.70 5.06 -1.93
N GLU A 30 4.04 5.92 -2.89
CA GLU A 30 3.89 7.38 -2.83
C GLU A 30 2.47 7.87 -3.15
N GLY A 31 1.58 6.95 -3.56
CA GLY A 31 0.18 7.24 -3.89
C GLY A 31 -0.69 7.50 -2.66
N ALA A 32 -1.99 7.69 -2.90
CA ALA A 32 -3.01 7.87 -1.90
C ALA A 32 -3.93 6.64 -1.78
N PRO A 33 -4.61 6.41 -0.65
CA PRO A 33 -5.62 5.35 -0.52
C PRO A 33 -6.76 5.45 -1.55
N ALA A 34 -6.97 6.63 -2.14
CA ALA A 34 -7.93 6.83 -3.21
C ALA A 34 -7.55 6.14 -4.54
N ASP A 35 -6.26 5.86 -4.74
CA ASP A 35 -5.73 5.20 -5.93
C ASP A 35 -5.96 3.68 -5.93
N ILE A 36 -6.32 3.11 -4.77
CA ILE A 36 -6.64 1.69 -4.64
C ILE A 36 -8.01 1.43 -5.30
N PRO A 37 -8.10 0.53 -6.30
CA PRO A 37 -9.36 0.23 -6.97
C PRO A 37 -10.43 -0.32 -6.02
N VAL A 38 -11.68 0.03 -6.29
CA VAL A 38 -12.83 -0.54 -5.59
C VAL A 38 -13.32 -1.77 -6.35
N VAL A 39 -13.34 -2.91 -5.68
CA VAL A 39 -13.86 -4.19 -6.17
C VAL A 39 -14.96 -4.62 -5.21
N ASP A 40 -16.16 -4.88 -5.74
CA ASP A 40 -17.32 -5.29 -4.94
C ASP A 40 -17.59 -4.41 -3.70
N GLY A 41 -17.42 -3.10 -3.86
CA GLY A 41 -17.71 -2.10 -2.84
C GLY A 41 -16.58 -1.85 -1.83
N VAL A 42 -15.47 -2.59 -1.89
CA VAL A 42 -14.31 -2.41 -1.01
C VAL A 42 -13.04 -2.04 -1.78
N ARG A 43 -12.11 -1.32 -1.15
CA ARG A 43 -10.78 -1.09 -1.73
C ARG A 43 -9.95 -2.34 -1.59
N LEU A 44 -9.54 -2.93 -2.71
CA LEU A 44 -8.80 -4.18 -2.74
C LEU A 44 -7.34 -3.92 -3.15
N LEU A 45 -6.41 -4.39 -2.32
CA LEU A 45 -4.97 -4.22 -2.47
C LEU A 45 -4.29 -5.54 -2.13
N VAL A 46 -3.38 -5.99 -2.98
CA VAL A 46 -2.50 -7.12 -2.67
C VAL A 46 -1.16 -6.59 -2.16
N LEU A 47 -0.74 -7.12 -1.01
CA LEU A 47 0.55 -6.85 -0.39
C LEU A 47 1.48 -8.05 -0.65
N ASP A 48 2.68 -7.77 -1.14
CA ASP A 48 3.73 -8.78 -1.32
C ASP A 48 5.01 -8.33 -0.62
N GLU A 49 5.95 -9.26 -0.43
CA GLU A 49 7.29 -8.95 0.06
C GLU A 49 7.94 -7.87 -0.85
N PRO A 50 8.65 -6.89 -0.26
CA PRO A 50 9.25 -5.82 -1.04
C PRO A 50 10.41 -6.39 -1.88
N SER A 51 10.27 -6.33 -3.21
CA SER A 51 11.30 -6.77 -4.17
C SER A 51 12.63 -6.01 -4.04
N TYR A 52 12.59 -4.79 -3.49
CA TYR A 52 13.77 -4.03 -3.12
C TYR A 52 13.46 -3.03 -2.01
N ARG A 53 14.48 -2.68 -1.21
CA ARG A 53 14.34 -1.58 -0.24
C ARG A 53 14.21 -0.27 -1.00
N ARG A 54 13.09 0.42 -0.76
CA ARG A 54 12.81 1.73 -1.34
C ARG A 54 12.46 2.71 -0.25
N SER A 55 13.01 3.91 -0.36
CA SER A 55 12.55 5.06 0.41
C SER A 55 12.14 6.21 -0.49
N TRP A 56 11.32 7.09 0.06
CA TRP A 56 10.87 8.31 -0.59
C TRP A 56 10.62 9.40 0.47
N PRO A 57 10.66 10.67 0.07
CA PRO A 57 10.24 11.75 0.95
C PRO A 57 8.73 11.68 1.17
N ALA A 58 8.28 11.21 2.35
CA ALA A 58 6.88 11.35 2.73
C ALA A 58 6.52 12.83 2.79
N GLY A 59 5.59 13.26 1.94
CA GLY A 59 5.32 14.66 1.64
C GLY A 59 5.23 15.58 2.88
N ARG A 60 4.07 15.65 3.51
CA ARG A 60 3.89 16.40 4.77
C ARG A 60 3.86 15.42 5.93
N PHE A 61 4.85 15.51 6.80
CA PHE A 61 4.85 14.77 8.06
C PHE A 61 4.18 15.61 9.16
N PHE A 62 3.19 15.02 9.83
CA PHE A 62 2.44 15.63 10.92
C PHE A 62 2.77 14.89 12.22
N PRO A 63 3.84 15.27 12.95
CA PRO A 63 4.30 14.53 14.13
C PRO A 63 3.27 14.44 15.27
N GLY A 64 2.31 15.36 15.31
CA GLY A 64 1.21 15.34 16.29
C GLY A 64 -0.03 14.56 15.84
N MET A 65 -0.04 14.05 14.61
CA MET A 65 -1.15 13.25 14.06
C MET A 65 -0.65 11.82 13.90
N ARG A 66 -0.99 10.98 14.87
CA ARG A 66 -0.70 9.56 14.81
C ARG A 66 -1.67 8.89 13.84
N GLY A 67 -1.14 8.22 12.83
CA GLY A 67 -1.91 7.27 12.03
C GLY A 67 -1.93 5.92 12.75
N ASP A 68 -3.09 5.26 12.76
CA ASP A 68 -3.22 3.91 13.29
C ASP A 68 -3.83 3.01 12.20
N VAL A 69 -3.43 1.73 12.21
CA VAL A 69 -3.99 0.67 11.38
C VAL A 69 -4.41 -0.44 12.32
N ILE A 70 -5.66 -0.88 12.19
CA ILE A 70 -6.24 -1.92 13.04
C ILE A 70 -6.63 -3.08 12.13
N LEU A 71 -6.10 -4.26 12.41
CA LEU A 71 -6.59 -5.49 11.80
C LEU A 71 -7.93 -5.84 12.45
N GLU A 72 -9.03 -5.62 11.73
CA GLU A 72 -10.38 -5.91 12.26
C GLU A 72 -10.62 -7.42 12.39
N ARG A 73 -10.24 -8.18 11.35
CA ARG A 73 -10.41 -9.62 11.29
C ARG A 73 -9.50 -10.22 10.22
N ALA A 74 -8.97 -11.43 10.46
CA ALA A 74 -8.38 -12.25 9.41
C ALA A 74 -9.49 -12.97 8.62
N LEU A 75 -9.43 -12.92 7.29
CA LEU A 75 -10.43 -13.60 6.46
C LEU A 75 -10.27 -15.11 6.56
N GLU A 76 -11.39 -15.83 6.50
CA GLU A 76 -11.39 -17.29 6.43
C GLU A 76 -10.89 -17.76 5.05
N GLN A 77 -10.49 -19.03 4.95
CA GLN A 77 -9.95 -19.56 3.69
C GLN A 77 -10.91 -19.35 2.51
N GLU A 78 -12.19 -19.69 2.66
CA GLU A 78 -13.17 -19.57 1.59
C GLU A 78 -13.36 -18.12 1.13
N GLU A 79 -13.40 -17.17 2.08
CA GLU A 79 -13.53 -15.75 1.77
C GLU A 79 -12.28 -15.21 1.07
N THR A 80 -11.11 -15.67 1.53
CA THR A 80 -9.82 -15.35 0.92
C THR A 80 -9.75 -15.83 -0.53
N GLU A 81 -10.13 -17.09 -0.79
CA GLU A 81 -10.17 -17.67 -2.14
C GLU A 81 -11.10 -16.89 -3.07
N ARG A 82 -12.27 -16.45 -2.57
CA ARG A 82 -13.19 -15.61 -3.35
C ARG A 82 -12.56 -14.27 -3.74
N TRP A 83 -11.85 -13.61 -2.83
CA TRP A 83 -11.15 -12.36 -3.15
C TRP A 83 -9.98 -12.58 -4.11
N PHE A 84 -9.19 -13.64 -3.93
CA PHE A 84 -8.09 -13.97 -4.85
C PHE A 84 -8.57 -14.35 -6.25
N ALA A 85 -9.78 -14.92 -6.39
CA ALA A 85 -10.38 -15.18 -7.71
C ALA A 85 -10.68 -13.89 -8.51
N LEU A 86 -10.73 -12.74 -7.85
CA LEU A 86 -10.91 -11.42 -8.47
C LEU A 86 -9.58 -10.71 -8.78
N VAL A 87 -8.45 -11.34 -8.47
CA VAL A 87 -7.12 -10.76 -8.62
C VAL A 87 -6.33 -11.48 -9.71
N SER A 88 -5.64 -10.70 -10.54
CA SER A 88 -4.66 -11.20 -11.51
C SER A 88 -3.25 -11.22 -10.92
N PRO A 89 -2.37 -12.14 -11.37
CA PRO A 89 -0.95 -12.09 -11.02
C PRO A 89 -0.33 -10.73 -11.32
N ALA A 90 0.65 -10.32 -10.51
CA ALA A 90 1.39 -9.09 -10.73
C ALA A 90 2.07 -9.11 -12.12
N LYS A 91 1.85 -8.06 -12.91
CA LYS A 91 2.36 -7.94 -14.29
C LYS A 91 3.88 -7.84 -14.37
N ASP A 92 4.49 -7.33 -13.30
CA ASP A 92 5.95 -7.13 -13.19
C ASP A 92 6.61 -8.14 -12.23
N ALA A 93 5.92 -9.23 -11.86
CA ALA A 93 6.54 -10.27 -11.04
C ALA A 93 7.71 -10.92 -11.80
N PRO A 94 8.85 -11.19 -11.14
CA PRO A 94 9.87 -12.05 -11.74
C PRO A 94 9.24 -13.42 -12.04
N ALA A 95 9.51 -13.93 -13.25
CA ALA A 95 8.99 -15.20 -13.75
C ALA A 95 9.50 -16.42 -12.96
#